data_AF-A0A1G2YB66-F1
#
_entry.id   AF-A0A1G2YB66-F1
#
_cell.length_a   1.000
_cell.length_b   1.000
_cell.length_c   1.000
_cell.angle_alpha   90.00
_cell.angle_beta   90.00
_cell.angle_gamma   90.00
#
_symmetry.space_group_name_H-M   'P 1'
#
loop_
_entity.id
_entity.type
_entity.pdbx_description
1 polymer ?
#
loop_
_entity_poly.entity_id
_entity_poly.type
_entity_poly.pdbx_seq_one_letter_code
_entity_poly.pdbx_strand_id
1 'polypeptide(L)'
;MGKLLIIDKNRFQAISEELMCQFVRDYNVVIPYVLCIECLMSKKRKPLEIGRDPMFLVKRLDSVIKAGAKVGYSSTDIFTKENTSCIPVDSIIDKEATQSVKTGVLDVNELFVKREAEKCKENFQPYFDTWLEVAKTLYKNIKKKGLQKNFSDEVEETDITKRMQKWLKAAEKMMPEILKICFPKAPSNIRSDWYTWHMALLIWAWAMEWGCIRSKSGVSFENYDISNDIFDIEYVSYLSRANGILTGDEELVQPLARAAFPGKDVFSSLDEVPEDYKCNWT
;
A
#
# COMPACT_ATOMS: atom_id res chain seq x y z
N MET A 1 -22.92 -7.89 -5.49
CA MET A 1 -22.23 -6.91 -4.61
C MET A 1 -21.39 -6.03 -5.52
N GLY A 2 -21.45 -4.70 -5.38
CA GLY A 2 -20.68 -3.78 -6.25
C GLY A 2 -19.17 -4.00 -6.13
N LYS A 3 -18.42 -3.63 -7.18
CA LYS A 3 -16.95 -3.71 -7.20
C LYS A 3 -16.34 -2.95 -6.01
N LEU A 4 -15.24 -3.44 -5.48
CA LEU A 4 -14.55 -2.88 -4.32
C LEU A 4 -13.46 -1.90 -4.74
N LEU A 5 -13.54 -0.65 -4.28
CA LEU A 5 -12.54 0.38 -4.53
C LEU A 5 -11.68 0.62 -3.28
N ILE A 6 -10.37 0.73 -3.44
CA ILE A 6 -9.47 1.23 -2.38
C ILE A 6 -9.05 2.67 -2.67
N ILE A 7 -8.79 3.45 -1.63
CA ILE A 7 -8.33 4.84 -1.74
C ILE A 7 -6.94 4.98 -1.11
N ASP A 8 -6.02 5.63 -1.82
CA ASP A 8 -4.70 5.96 -1.30
C ASP A 8 -4.68 7.31 -0.54
N LYS A 9 -3.57 7.60 0.11
CA LYS A 9 -3.38 8.88 0.80
C LYS A 9 -3.42 10.09 -0.11
N ASN A 10 -2.85 10.00 -1.31
CA ASN A 10 -2.77 11.13 -2.23
C ASN A 10 -4.18 11.67 -2.54
N ARG A 11 -5.11 10.78 -2.87
CA ARG A 11 -6.50 11.14 -3.14
C ARG A 11 -7.29 11.44 -1.89
N PHE A 12 -7.05 10.72 -0.81
CA PHE A 12 -7.67 11.03 0.46
C PHE A 12 -7.36 12.47 0.93
N GLN A 13 -6.14 12.95 0.73
CA GLN A 13 -5.75 14.32 1.10
C GLN A 13 -6.22 15.38 0.09
N ALA A 14 -6.30 15.05 -1.20
CA ALA A 14 -6.63 16.00 -2.26
C ALA A 14 -8.13 16.34 -2.36
N ILE A 15 -9.01 15.41 -2.02
CA ILE A 15 -10.47 15.60 -2.11
C ILE A 15 -10.97 16.33 -0.84
N SER A 16 -12.08 17.06 -0.88
CA SER A 16 -12.68 17.63 0.34
C SER A 16 -13.38 16.56 1.19
N GLU A 17 -13.49 16.77 2.50
CA GLU A 17 -14.17 15.82 3.39
C GLU A 17 -15.63 15.61 2.99
N GLU A 18 -16.35 16.68 2.64
CA GLU A 18 -17.75 16.63 2.19
C GLU A 18 -17.93 15.74 0.96
N LEU A 19 -17.14 15.96 -0.10
CA LEU A 19 -17.21 15.16 -1.33
C LEU A 19 -16.83 13.70 -1.08
N MET A 20 -15.82 13.46 -0.26
CA MET A 20 -15.43 12.09 0.10
C MET A 20 -16.56 11.38 0.86
N CYS A 21 -17.17 12.05 1.85
CA CYS A 21 -18.29 11.52 2.62
C CYS A 21 -19.52 11.25 1.74
N GLN A 22 -19.81 12.10 0.76
CA GLN A 22 -20.88 11.84 -0.21
C GLN A 22 -20.55 10.62 -1.06
N PHE A 23 -19.33 10.55 -1.61
CA PHE A 23 -18.89 9.46 -2.45
C PHE A 23 -18.98 8.10 -1.75
N VAL A 24 -18.47 7.98 -0.51
CA VAL A 24 -18.47 6.69 0.19
C VAL A 24 -19.84 6.21 0.69
N ARG A 25 -20.88 7.05 0.63
CA ARG A 25 -22.28 6.62 0.86
C ARG A 25 -22.79 5.79 -0.31
N ASP A 26 -22.42 6.21 -1.51
CA ASP A 26 -22.93 5.66 -2.75
C ASP A 26 -22.03 4.55 -3.30
N TYR A 27 -20.74 4.55 -2.97
CA TYR A 27 -19.73 3.64 -3.52
C TYR A 27 -19.14 2.66 -2.49
N ASN A 28 -18.79 1.46 -2.96
CA ASN A 28 -18.22 0.41 -2.14
C ASN A 28 -16.70 0.62 -1.95
N VAL A 29 -16.37 1.48 -0.97
CA VAL A 29 -15.02 1.93 -0.70
C VAL A 29 -14.42 1.28 0.55
N VAL A 30 -13.17 0.86 0.46
CA VAL A 30 -12.32 0.45 1.58
C VAL A 30 -11.27 1.51 1.83
N ILE A 31 -11.09 1.84 3.10
CA ILE A 31 -9.95 2.58 3.63
C ILE A 31 -8.92 1.54 4.08
N PRO A 32 -7.81 1.38 3.33
CA PRO A 32 -6.75 0.47 3.72
C PRO A 32 -6.17 0.86 5.09
N TYR A 33 -5.81 -0.13 5.90
CA TYR A 33 -5.25 0.14 7.23
C TYR A 33 -4.02 1.04 7.18
N VAL A 34 -3.22 0.91 6.11
CA VAL A 34 -2.05 1.75 5.87
C VAL A 34 -2.37 3.24 5.78
N LEU A 35 -3.56 3.61 5.26
CA LEU A 35 -4.00 5.00 5.25
C LEU A 35 -4.21 5.55 6.65
N CYS A 36 -4.70 4.72 7.59
CA CYS A 36 -4.84 5.10 8.99
C CYS A 36 -3.47 5.40 9.62
N ILE A 37 -2.47 4.55 9.34
CA ILE A 37 -1.09 4.74 9.82
C ILE A 37 -0.51 6.03 9.25
N GLU A 38 -0.64 6.24 7.94
CA GLU A 38 -0.10 7.42 7.30
C GLU A 38 -0.75 8.72 7.77
N CYS A 39 -2.04 8.68 8.13
CA CYS A 39 -2.73 9.82 8.73
C CYS A 39 -2.18 10.12 10.13
N LEU A 40 -1.97 9.10 10.96
CA LEU A 40 -1.39 9.23 12.31
C LEU A 40 0.06 9.73 12.26
N MET A 41 0.85 9.22 11.32
CA MET A 41 2.28 9.51 11.15
C MET A 41 2.55 10.75 10.30
N SER A 42 1.51 11.40 9.77
CA SER A 42 1.66 12.58 8.92
C SER A 42 2.42 13.69 9.65
N LYS A 43 3.35 14.36 8.96
CA LYS A 43 4.10 15.48 9.53
C LYS A 43 3.57 16.78 8.95
N LYS A 44 3.16 17.68 9.84
CA LYS A 44 2.86 19.06 9.50
C LYS A 44 4.16 19.74 9.06
N ARG A 45 4.37 19.95 7.75
CA ARG A 45 5.58 20.61 7.25
C ARG A 45 5.55 22.12 7.50
N LYS A 46 4.36 22.73 7.55
CA LYS A 46 4.13 24.15 7.84
C LYS A 46 2.85 24.36 8.67
N PRO A 47 2.78 25.40 9.52
CA PRO A 47 1.60 25.69 10.35
C PRO A 47 0.26 25.79 9.59
N LEU A 48 0.31 26.18 8.30
CA LEU A 48 -0.86 26.42 7.44
C LEU A 48 -1.31 25.20 6.61
N GLU A 49 -0.56 24.09 6.60
CA GLU A 49 -0.93 22.88 5.85
C GLU A 49 -1.90 22.00 6.67
N ILE A 50 -3.14 22.46 6.86
CA ILE A 50 -4.19 21.75 7.63
C ILE A 50 -4.46 20.36 7.03
N GLY A 51 -4.39 20.22 5.70
CA GLY A 51 -4.60 18.95 5.00
C GLY A 51 -3.56 17.85 5.30
N ARG A 52 -2.50 18.17 6.06
CA ARG A 52 -1.49 17.21 6.52
C ARG A 52 -1.42 17.10 8.03
N ASP A 53 -2.30 17.78 8.76
CA ASP A 53 -2.38 17.74 10.21
C ASP A 53 -2.96 16.37 10.65
N PRO A 54 -2.22 15.57 11.45
CA PRO A 54 -2.68 14.24 11.85
C PRO A 54 -4.03 14.24 12.56
N MET A 55 -4.31 15.23 13.40
CA MET A 55 -5.58 15.31 14.12
C MET A 55 -6.72 15.55 13.14
N PHE A 56 -6.52 16.42 12.15
CA PHE A 56 -7.50 16.64 11.08
C PHE A 56 -7.71 15.37 10.25
N LEU A 57 -6.64 14.70 9.84
CA LEU A 57 -6.70 13.49 9.01
C LEU A 57 -7.39 12.33 9.73
N VAL A 58 -7.13 12.12 11.02
CA VAL A 58 -7.78 11.07 11.83
C VAL A 58 -9.26 11.38 12.04
N LYS A 59 -9.64 12.64 12.32
CA LYS A 59 -11.06 13.04 12.39
C LYS A 59 -11.77 12.79 11.06
N ARG A 60 -11.11 13.14 9.96
CA ARG A 60 -11.62 12.88 8.62
C ARG A 60 -11.81 11.39 8.33
N LEU A 61 -10.87 10.53 8.75
CA LEU A 61 -11.03 9.08 8.63
C LEU A 61 -12.28 8.59 9.37
N ASP A 62 -12.49 9.04 10.60
CA ASP A 62 -13.68 8.72 11.39
C ASP A 62 -14.96 9.15 10.67
N SER A 63 -15.02 10.40 10.17
CA SER A 63 -16.16 10.92 9.38
C SER A 63 -16.45 10.06 8.14
N VAL A 64 -15.42 9.73 7.36
CA VAL A 64 -15.55 8.98 6.10
C VAL A 64 -16.00 7.53 6.37
N ILE A 65 -15.45 6.87 7.39
CA ILE A 65 -15.89 5.51 7.78
C ILE A 65 -17.34 5.55 8.27
N LYS A 66 -17.72 6.54 9.09
CA LYS A 66 -19.10 6.72 9.54
C LYS A 66 -20.07 7.03 8.40
N ALA A 67 -19.62 7.75 7.37
CA ALA A 67 -20.43 8.06 6.20
C ALA A 67 -20.72 6.83 5.33
N GLY A 68 -19.85 5.82 5.31
CA GLY A 68 -20.12 4.61 4.55
C GLY A 68 -18.93 3.70 4.30
N ALA A 69 -17.71 4.26 4.32
CA ALA A 69 -16.51 3.50 3.98
C ALA A 69 -16.24 2.33 4.94
N LYS A 70 -15.50 1.34 4.46
CA LYS A 70 -15.14 0.12 5.20
C LYS A 70 -13.68 0.19 5.63
N VAL A 71 -13.36 -0.35 6.79
CA VAL A 71 -11.97 -0.46 7.27
C VAL A 71 -11.34 -1.72 6.67
N GLY A 72 -10.10 -1.59 6.19
CA GLY A 72 -9.29 -2.73 5.74
C GLY A 72 -8.55 -3.41 6.90
N TYR A 73 -8.31 -4.72 6.79
CA TYR A 73 -7.43 -5.44 7.73
C TYR A 73 -6.00 -4.94 7.64
N SER A 74 -5.27 -4.90 8.76
CA SER A 74 -3.82 -4.67 8.68
C SER A 74 -3.13 -5.76 7.85
N SER A 75 -2.00 -5.42 7.22
CA SER A 75 -1.20 -6.40 6.47
C SER A 75 -0.81 -7.59 7.35
N THR A 76 -0.44 -7.33 8.61
CA THR A 76 -0.16 -8.35 9.63
C THR A 76 -1.36 -9.27 9.92
N ASP A 77 -2.58 -8.73 10.02
CA ASP A 77 -3.78 -9.54 10.24
C ASP A 77 -4.08 -10.43 9.04
N ILE A 78 -3.93 -9.89 7.82
CA ILE A 78 -4.09 -10.68 6.60
C ILE A 78 -3.06 -11.80 6.56
N PHE A 79 -1.78 -11.50 6.79
CA PHE A 79 -0.71 -12.50 6.83
C PHE A 79 -0.97 -13.58 7.87
N THR A 80 -1.41 -13.19 9.07
CA THR A 80 -1.72 -14.13 10.15
C THR A 80 -2.87 -15.05 9.74
N LYS A 81 -3.94 -14.50 9.15
CA LYS A 81 -5.09 -15.28 8.67
C LYS A 81 -4.69 -16.24 7.56
N GLU A 82 -3.98 -15.77 6.54
CA GLU A 82 -3.50 -16.60 5.43
C GLU A 82 -2.58 -17.72 5.94
N ASN A 83 -1.70 -17.40 6.89
CA ASN A 83 -0.77 -18.37 7.48
C ASN A 83 -1.45 -19.42 8.36
N THR A 84 -2.38 -19.01 9.22
CA THR A 84 -3.08 -19.93 10.13
C THR A 84 -4.09 -20.81 9.39
N SER A 85 -4.77 -20.26 8.38
CA SER A 85 -5.79 -21.01 7.62
C SER A 85 -5.21 -21.79 6.44
N CYS A 86 -3.97 -21.51 6.04
CA CYS A 86 -3.31 -22.09 4.87
C CYS A 86 -4.08 -21.89 3.55
N ILE A 87 -4.93 -20.86 3.48
CA ILE A 87 -5.70 -20.45 2.32
C ILE A 87 -5.65 -18.91 2.21
N PRO A 88 -5.85 -18.33 1.01
CA PRO A 88 -5.84 -16.88 0.90
C PRO A 88 -7.07 -16.27 1.59
N VAL A 89 -6.98 -15.03 2.04
CA VAL A 89 -8.16 -14.36 2.63
C VAL A 89 -9.27 -14.17 1.60
N ASP A 90 -10.53 -14.32 2.00
CA ASP A 90 -11.67 -14.06 1.11
C ASP A 90 -11.96 -12.57 0.96
N SER A 91 -11.52 -11.74 1.92
CA SER A 91 -11.83 -10.33 1.99
C SER A 91 -10.72 -9.55 2.70
N ILE A 92 -10.47 -8.35 2.20
CA ILE A 92 -9.61 -7.33 2.83
C ILE A 92 -10.37 -6.42 3.79
N ILE A 93 -11.71 -6.49 3.81
CA ILE A 93 -12.54 -5.69 4.73
C ILE A 93 -12.55 -6.30 6.12
N ASP A 94 -12.19 -5.49 7.11
CA ASP A 94 -12.41 -5.75 8.52
C ASP A 94 -13.81 -5.29 8.94
N LYS A 95 -14.75 -6.24 8.96
CA LYS A 95 -16.14 -5.96 9.37
C LYS A 95 -16.26 -5.54 10.83
N GLU A 96 -15.42 -6.10 11.71
CA GLU A 96 -15.46 -5.81 13.14
C GLU A 96 -14.92 -4.40 13.39
N ALA A 97 -13.76 -4.05 12.82
CA ALA A 97 -13.23 -2.70 12.92
C ALA A 97 -14.16 -1.67 12.26
N THR A 98 -14.74 -2.00 11.10
CA THR A 98 -15.73 -1.13 10.42
C THR A 98 -16.92 -0.84 11.35
N GLN A 99 -17.50 -1.87 11.96
CA GLN A 99 -18.65 -1.70 12.84
C GLN A 99 -18.28 -0.92 14.10
N SER A 100 -17.11 -1.22 14.69
CA SER A 100 -16.59 -0.55 15.88
C SER A 100 -16.48 0.96 15.67
N VAL A 101 -15.88 1.41 14.55
CA VAL A 101 -15.77 2.84 14.23
C VAL A 101 -17.14 3.46 13.95
N LYS A 102 -18.02 2.76 13.22
CA LYS A 102 -19.38 3.28 12.90
C LYS A 102 -20.24 3.53 14.13
N THR A 103 -20.17 2.66 15.14
CA THR A 103 -20.94 2.81 16.39
C THR A 103 -20.21 3.57 17.49
N GLY A 104 -18.89 3.74 17.34
CA GLY A 104 -18.03 4.34 18.34
C GLY A 104 -18.02 5.87 18.32
N VAL A 105 -17.59 6.44 19.44
CA VAL A 105 -17.22 7.86 19.53
C VAL A 105 -15.71 7.92 19.70
N LEU A 106 -15.02 8.54 18.75
CA LEU A 106 -13.57 8.72 18.79
C LEU A 106 -13.25 10.14 19.30
N ASP A 107 -12.71 10.23 20.51
CA ASP A 107 -12.19 11.51 21.02
C ASP A 107 -10.78 11.75 20.48
N VAL A 108 -10.71 12.36 19.30
CA VAL A 108 -9.43 12.71 18.65
C VAL A 108 -8.86 13.99 19.26
N ASN A 109 -7.90 13.81 20.17
CA ASN A 109 -7.11 14.88 20.77
C ASN A 109 -5.59 14.64 20.54
N GLU A 110 -4.75 15.62 20.89
CA GLU A 110 -3.31 15.56 20.65
C GLU A 110 -2.63 14.38 21.37
N LEU A 111 -3.06 14.07 22.60
CA LEU A 111 -2.54 12.93 23.36
C LEU A 111 -2.87 11.60 22.68
N PHE A 112 -4.10 11.46 22.18
CA PHE A 112 -4.53 10.30 21.42
C PHE A 112 -3.65 10.11 20.17
N VAL A 113 -3.54 11.15 19.34
CA VAL A 113 -2.77 11.10 18.09
C VAL A 113 -1.31 10.75 18.37
N LYS A 114 -0.68 11.41 19.34
CA LYS A 114 0.71 11.14 19.72
C LYS A 114 0.91 9.69 20.15
N ARG A 115 0.06 9.20 21.06
CA ARG A 115 0.15 7.82 21.57
C ARG A 115 -0.02 6.79 20.47
N GLU A 116 -1.01 6.95 19.60
CA GLU A 116 -1.25 5.99 18.52
C GLU A 116 -0.18 6.08 17.42
N ALA A 117 0.36 7.27 17.13
CA ALA A 117 1.49 7.43 16.23
C ALA A 117 2.77 6.76 16.77
N GLU A 118 3.07 6.90 18.07
CA GLU A 118 4.20 6.22 18.71
C GLU A 118 4.06 4.69 18.60
N LYS A 119 2.88 4.14 18.91
CA LYS A 119 2.61 2.70 18.73
C LYS A 119 2.76 2.25 17.27
N CYS A 120 2.24 3.03 16.31
CA CYS A 120 2.39 2.72 14.90
C CYS A 120 3.88 2.69 14.52
N LYS A 121 4.65 3.69 14.95
CA LYS A 121 6.08 3.72 14.70
C LYS A 121 6.79 2.50 15.28
N GLU A 122 6.53 2.14 16.53
CA GLU A 122 7.14 0.97 17.18
C GLU A 122 6.81 -0.34 16.46
N ASN A 123 5.57 -0.50 16.00
CA ASN A 123 5.12 -1.71 15.31
C ASN A 123 5.67 -1.84 13.89
N PHE A 124 5.78 -0.72 13.16
CA PHE A 124 6.16 -0.73 11.73
C PHE A 124 7.66 -0.52 11.49
N GLN A 125 8.39 0.12 12.42
CA GLN A 125 9.83 0.36 12.24
C GLN A 125 10.63 -0.93 11.98
N PRO A 126 10.42 -2.05 12.72
CA PRO A 126 11.15 -3.29 12.45
C PRO A 126 10.87 -3.86 11.04
N TYR A 127 9.66 -3.65 10.53
CA TYR A 127 9.28 -4.05 9.18
C TYR A 127 10.05 -3.23 8.15
N PHE A 128 10.06 -1.89 8.28
CA PHE A 128 10.82 -1.01 7.40
C PHE A 128 12.32 -1.30 7.43
N ASP A 129 12.89 -1.51 8.61
CA ASP A 129 14.32 -1.82 8.76
C ASP A 129 14.69 -3.12 8.05
N THR A 130 13.84 -4.15 8.16
CA THR A 130 14.03 -5.43 7.49
C THR A 130 14.06 -5.26 5.97
N TRP A 131 13.12 -4.50 5.41
CA TRP A 131 13.06 -4.29 3.96
C TRP A 131 14.18 -3.42 3.42
N LEU A 132 14.61 -2.44 4.20
CA LEU A 132 15.78 -1.64 3.87
C LEU A 132 17.04 -2.52 3.78
N GLU A 133 17.21 -3.47 4.70
CA GLU A 133 18.35 -4.41 4.66
C GLU A 133 18.26 -5.41 3.50
N VAL A 134 17.05 -5.87 3.14
CA VAL A 134 16.84 -6.71 1.94
C VAL A 134 17.23 -5.93 0.68
N ALA A 135 16.74 -4.70 0.52
CA ALA A 135 17.05 -3.86 -0.63
C ALA A 135 18.55 -3.53 -0.73
N LYS A 136 19.20 -3.21 0.40
CA LYS A 136 20.67 -3.01 0.46
C LYS A 136 21.43 -4.27 0.07
N THR A 137 20.99 -5.44 0.51
CA THR A 137 21.63 -6.73 0.21
C THR A 137 21.51 -7.07 -1.27
N LEU A 138 20.33 -6.83 -1.86
CA LEU A 138 20.10 -6.97 -3.30
C LEU A 138 21.04 -6.07 -4.09
N TYR A 139 21.10 -4.78 -3.76
CA TYR A 139 22.02 -3.84 -4.40
C TYR A 139 23.48 -4.29 -4.30
N LYS A 140 23.95 -4.69 -3.10
CA LYS A 140 25.32 -5.21 -2.91
C LYS A 140 25.60 -6.42 -3.79
N ASN A 141 24.64 -7.33 -3.93
CA ASN A 141 24.77 -8.51 -4.77
C ASN A 141 24.83 -8.18 -6.26
N ILE A 142 24.00 -7.24 -6.73
CA ILE A 142 24.05 -6.71 -8.10
C ILE A 142 25.45 -6.15 -8.38
N LYS A 143 25.97 -5.31 -7.47
CA LYS A 143 27.30 -4.72 -7.59
C LYS A 143 28.42 -5.75 -7.61
N LYS A 144 28.37 -6.73 -6.69
CA LYS A 144 29.37 -7.80 -6.56
C LYS A 144 29.42 -8.69 -7.80
N LYS A 145 28.28 -8.99 -8.41
CA LYS A 145 28.17 -9.87 -9.58
C LYS A 145 28.46 -9.17 -10.92
N GLY A 146 28.81 -7.88 -10.92
CA GLY A 146 29.07 -7.15 -12.17
C GLY A 146 27.81 -6.94 -13.02
N LEU A 147 26.62 -7.07 -12.44
CA LEU A 147 25.35 -7.03 -13.19
C LEU A 147 24.88 -5.61 -13.49
N GLN A 148 25.57 -4.58 -13.00
CA GLN A 148 25.16 -3.18 -13.12
C GLN A 148 24.90 -2.78 -14.57
N LYS A 149 25.71 -3.25 -15.52
CA LYS A 149 25.52 -2.92 -16.95
C LYS A 149 24.21 -3.48 -17.48
N ASN A 150 23.89 -4.73 -17.15
CA ASN A 150 22.62 -5.36 -17.52
C ASN A 150 21.45 -4.54 -16.97
N PHE A 151 21.53 -4.10 -15.71
CA PHE A 151 20.51 -3.28 -15.06
C PHE A 151 20.42 -1.86 -15.62
N SER A 152 21.54 -1.22 -15.96
CA SER A 152 21.58 0.12 -16.57
C SER A 152 20.88 0.16 -17.92
N ASP A 153 21.07 -0.87 -18.75
CA ASP A 153 20.40 -1.00 -20.05
C ASP A 153 18.88 -1.18 -19.88
N GLU A 154 18.42 -1.78 -18.77
CA GLU A 154 16.97 -1.94 -18.50
C GLU A 154 16.32 -0.64 -17.98
N VAL A 155 17.10 0.27 -17.38
CA VAL A 155 16.64 1.59 -16.91
C VAL A 155 16.57 2.62 -18.06
N GLU A 156 16.97 2.25 -19.28
CA GLU A 156 16.76 3.09 -20.48
C GLU A 156 15.32 3.08 -20.98
N GLU A 157 14.53 2.06 -20.62
CA GLU A 157 13.08 2.09 -20.81
C GLU A 157 12.50 3.22 -19.95
N THR A 158 11.98 4.28 -20.55
CA THR A 158 11.45 5.43 -19.80
C THR A 158 10.08 5.14 -19.20
N ASP A 159 9.34 4.16 -19.74
CA ASP A 159 8.05 3.71 -19.23
C ASP A 159 8.21 2.91 -17.92
N ILE A 160 7.91 3.55 -16.80
CA ILE A 160 7.97 2.95 -15.45
C ILE A 160 7.12 1.69 -15.38
N THR A 161 5.95 1.64 -16.03
CA THR A 161 5.06 0.48 -16.00
C THR A 161 5.73 -0.73 -16.64
N LYS A 162 6.35 -0.55 -17.80
CA LYS A 162 7.08 -1.64 -18.50
C LYS A 162 8.29 -2.13 -17.69
N ARG A 163 9.04 -1.22 -17.07
CA ARG A 163 10.13 -1.60 -16.16
C ARG A 163 9.61 -2.42 -14.98
N MET A 164 8.55 -1.97 -14.32
CA MET A 164 7.92 -2.71 -13.22
C MET A 164 7.44 -4.09 -13.66
N GLN A 165 6.80 -4.22 -14.83
CA GLN A 165 6.40 -5.53 -15.37
C GLN A 165 7.59 -6.48 -15.56
N LYS A 166 8.74 -5.95 -15.99
CA LYS A 166 9.97 -6.73 -16.11
C LYS A 166 10.49 -7.21 -14.76
N TRP A 167 10.50 -6.32 -13.77
CA TRP A 167 10.89 -6.66 -12.39
C TRP A 167 9.96 -7.66 -11.73
N LEU A 168 8.65 -7.51 -11.92
CA LEU A 168 7.68 -8.49 -11.43
C LEU A 168 7.95 -9.88 -12.03
N LYS A 169 8.15 -9.98 -13.36
CA LYS A 169 8.52 -11.25 -14.01
C LYS A 169 9.85 -11.84 -13.52
N ALA A 170 10.81 -10.99 -13.15
CA ALA A 170 12.06 -11.45 -12.57
C ALA A 170 11.86 -11.95 -11.13
N ALA A 171 11.08 -11.24 -10.32
CA ALA A 171 10.77 -11.59 -8.94
C ALA A 171 9.94 -12.89 -8.86
N GLU A 172 8.97 -13.09 -9.77
CA GLU A 172 8.18 -14.33 -9.84
C GLU A 172 9.05 -15.58 -9.96
N LYS A 173 10.14 -15.52 -10.73
CA LYS A 173 11.08 -16.65 -10.90
C LYS A 173 11.87 -16.97 -9.63
N MET A 174 11.95 -16.02 -8.70
CA MET A 174 12.67 -16.13 -7.43
C MET A 174 11.71 -16.27 -6.24
N MET A 175 10.41 -16.44 -6.49
CA MET A 175 9.40 -16.39 -5.45
C MET A 175 9.63 -17.37 -4.29
N PRO A 176 10.06 -18.64 -4.52
CA PRO A 176 10.36 -19.55 -3.42
C PRO A 176 11.42 -19.00 -2.46
N GLU A 177 12.49 -18.41 -3.00
CA GLU A 177 13.54 -17.78 -2.21
C GLU A 177 13.06 -16.50 -1.53
N ILE A 178 12.29 -15.66 -2.24
CA ILE A 178 11.72 -14.42 -1.70
C ILE A 178 10.82 -14.73 -0.50
N LEU A 179 9.90 -15.68 -0.63
CA LEU A 179 9.01 -16.08 0.47
C LEU A 179 9.80 -16.62 1.65
N LYS A 180 10.86 -17.41 1.42
CA LYS A 180 11.73 -17.89 2.50
C LYS A 180 12.43 -16.77 3.26
N ILE A 181 12.81 -15.68 2.58
CA ILE A 181 13.49 -14.52 3.19
C ILE A 181 12.47 -13.64 3.92
N CYS A 182 11.38 -13.29 3.25
CA CYS A 182 10.45 -12.24 3.69
C CYS A 182 9.39 -12.78 4.65
N PHE A 183 8.98 -14.03 4.43
CA PHE A 183 7.91 -14.69 5.16
C PHE A 183 8.35 -16.12 5.52
N PRO A 184 9.41 -16.31 6.33
CA PRO A 184 9.99 -17.64 6.59
C PRO A 184 9.03 -18.62 7.26
N LYS A 185 7.96 -18.10 7.88
CA LYS A 185 6.91 -18.90 8.52
C LYS A 185 5.70 -19.15 7.62
N ALA A 186 5.68 -18.59 6.41
CA ALA A 186 4.58 -18.76 5.47
C ALA A 186 4.38 -20.23 5.09
N PRO A 187 3.14 -20.62 4.73
CA PRO A 187 2.88 -21.94 4.18
C PRO A 187 3.67 -22.17 2.88
N SER A 188 4.12 -23.40 2.65
CA SER A 188 4.87 -23.75 1.42
C SER A 188 4.01 -23.69 0.15
N ASN A 189 2.69 -23.60 0.29
CA ASN A 189 1.71 -23.56 -0.78
C ASN A 189 1.15 -22.15 -1.06
N ILE A 190 1.83 -21.07 -0.65
CA ILE A 190 1.44 -19.71 -1.08
C ILE A 190 1.47 -19.61 -2.61
N ARG A 191 0.42 -19.02 -3.17
CA ARG A 191 0.18 -18.90 -4.62
C ARG A 191 -0.16 -17.47 -5.01
N SER A 192 -0.21 -17.19 -6.30
CA SER A 192 -0.51 -15.86 -6.87
C SER A 192 -1.94 -15.35 -6.62
N ASP A 193 -2.80 -16.12 -5.96
CA ASP A 193 -4.12 -15.68 -5.48
C ASP A 193 -4.09 -15.12 -4.04
N TRP A 194 -2.92 -15.09 -3.38
CA TRP A 194 -2.75 -14.66 -1.99
C TRP A 194 -2.26 -13.22 -1.87
N TYR A 195 -2.72 -12.52 -0.83
CA TYR A 195 -2.22 -11.20 -0.50
C TYR A 195 -0.72 -11.24 -0.16
N THR A 196 -0.30 -12.21 0.65
CA THR A 196 1.11 -12.39 1.05
C THR A 196 2.04 -12.58 -0.16
N TRP A 197 1.59 -13.31 -1.18
CA TRP A 197 2.36 -13.50 -2.41
C TRP A 197 2.56 -12.18 -3.15
N HIS A 198 1.51 -11.38 -3.30
CA HIS A 198 1.60 -10.08 -3.96
C HIS A 198 2.47 -9.09 -3.19
N MET A 199 2.34 -9.03 -1.86
CA MET A 199 3.23 -8.21 -1.01
C MET A 199 4.70 -8.59 -1.23
N ALA A 200 5.03 -9.88 -1.18
CA ALA A 200 6.39 -10.37 -1.41
C ALA A 200 6.91 -9.99 -2.80
N LEU A 201 6.08 -10.20 -3.84
CA LEU A 201 6.42 -9.89 -5.22
C LEU A 201 6.70 -8.40 -5.42
N LEU A 202 5.78 -7.55 -4.95
CA LEU A 202 5.82 -6.11 -5.17
C LEU A 202 7.02 -5.48 -4.46
N ILE A 203 7.29 -5.86 -3.21
CA ILE A 203 8.45 -5.35 -2.48
C ILE A 203 9.75 -5.76 -3.16
N TRP A 204 9.85 -7.00 -3.66
CA TRP A 204 11.05 -7.44 -4.35
C TRP A 204 11.24 -6.72 -5.70
N ALA A 205 10.17 -6.52 -6.46
CA ALA A 205 10.22 -5.78 -7.72
C ALA A 205 10.62 -4.31 -7.49
N TRP A 206 10.07 -3.67 -6.47
CA TRP A 206 10.48 -2.32 -6.05
C TRP A 206 11.94 -2.29 -5.60
N ALA A 207 12.39 -3.26 -4.80
CA ALA A 207 13.78 -3.34 -4.36
C ALA A 207 14.75 -3.51 -5.54
N MET A 208 14.33 -4.22 -6.60
CA MET A 208 15.09 -4.30 -7.85
C MET A 208 15.12 -2.94 -8.57
N GLU A 209 13.98 -2.29 -8.84
CA GLU A 209 13.94 -0.95 -9.46
C GLU A 209 14.85 0.02 -8.70
N TRP A 210 14.72 0.04 -7.37
CA TRP A 210 15.50 0.91 -6.52
C TRP A 210 17.00 0.61 -6.59
N GLY A 211 17.38 -0.67 -6.56
CA GLY A 211 18.77 -1.11 -6.76
C GLY A 211 19.33 -0.67 -8.12
N CYS A 212 18.52 -0.71 -9.17
CA CYS A 212 18.92 -0.29 -10.53
C CYS A 212 19.16 1.21 -10.61
N ILE A 213 18.18 2.01 -10.20
CA ILE A 213 18.27 3.48 -10.19
C ILE A 213 19.49 3.94 -9.39
N ARG A 214 19.77 3.30 -8.25
CA ARG A 214 20.93 3.61 -7.41
C ARG A 214 22.25 3.18 -8.01
N SER A 215 22.29 2.05 -8.73
CA SER A 215 23.50 1.62 -9.46
C SER A 215 23.91 2.62 -10.55
N LYS A 216 22.94 3.31 -11.15
CA LYS A 216 23.15 4.35 -12.17
C LYS A 216 23.50 5.72 -11.57
N SER A 217 22.81 6.14 -10.52
CA SER A 217 22.96 7.48 -9.93
C SER A 217 24.11 7.60 -8.92
N GLY A 218 24.60 6.48 -8.36
CA GLY A 218 25.71 6.47 -7.40
C GLY A 218 25.41 7.06 -6.02
N VAL A 219 24.15 7.41 -5.73
CA VAL A 219 23.76 8.09 -4.48
C VAL A 219 23.69 7.11 -3.30
N SER A 220 24.26 7.50 -2.15
CA SER A 220 24.27 6.76 -0.89
C SER A 220 22.88 6.38 -0.37
N PHE A 221 22.79 5.23 0.32
CA PHE A 221 21.60 4.68 0.98
C PHE A 221 21.24 5.42 2.28
N GLU A 222 22.11 6.30 2.78
CA GLU A 222 22.09 6.78 4.17
C GLU A 222 20.95 7.77 4.51
N ASN A 223 20.27 8.33 3.50
CA ASN A 223 19.26 9.39 3.71
C ASN A 223 17.89 9.10 3.07
N TYR A 224 17.61 7.87 2.62
CA TYR A 224 16.34 7.55 1.97
C TYR A 224 15.39 6.84 2.95
N ASP A 225 14.27 7.48 3.22
CA ASP A 225 13.17 6.92 4.00
C ASP A 225 12.26 6.11 3.06
N ILE A 226 12.33 4.78 3.16
CA ILE A 226 11.55 3.86 2.31
C ILE A 226 10.11 3.65 2.81
N SER A 227 9.73 4.26 3.94
CA SER A 227 8.42 4.01 4.56
C SER A 227 7.27 4.39 3.64
N ASN A 228 7.36 5.51 2.91
CA ASN A 228 6.33 5.91 1.95
C ASN A 228 6.19 4.89 0.82
N ASP A 229 7.30 4.48 0.21
CA ASP A 229 7.27 3.47 -0.87
C ASP A 229 6.66 2.13 -0.40
N ILE A 230 6.93 1.74 0.85
CA ILE A 230 6.33 0.54 1.44
C ILE A 230 4.82 0.72 1.63
N PHE A 231 4.37 1.89 2.06
CA PHE A 231 2.94 2.18 2.16
C PHE A 231 2.25 2.16 0.78
N ASP A 232 2.91 2.71 -0.24
CA ASP A 232 2.46 2.65 -1.64
C ASP A 232 2.30 1.20 -2.12
N ILE A 233 3.26 0.33 -1.78
CA ILE A 233 3.18 -1.10 -2.06
C ILE A 233 2.02 -1.78 -1.30
N GLU A 234 1.76 -1.41 -0.05
CA GLU A 234 0.62 -1.95 0.70
C GLU A 234 -0.72 -1.59 0.03
N TYR A 235 -0.90 -0.34 -0.44
CA TYR A 235 -2.08 0.03 -1.23
C TYR A 235 -2.24 -0.86 -2.46
N VAL A 236 -1.17 -1.04 -3.24
CA VAL A 236 -1.24 -1.86 -4.46
C VAL A 236 -1.55 -3.32 -4.14
N SER A 237 -1.02 -3.86 -3.03
CA SER A 237 -1.24 -5.25 -2.63
C SER A 237 -2.69 -5.57 -2.28
N TYR A 238 -3.46 -4.58 -1.81
CA TYR A 238 -4.89 -4.72 -1.57
C TYR A 238 -5.68 -5.05 -2.86
N LEU A 239 -5.15 -4.75 -4.05
CA LEU A 239 -5.76 -5.11 -5.35
C LEU A 239 -5.84 -6.63 -5.59
N SER A 240 -5.13 -7.44 -4.80
CA SER A 240 -5.34 -8.90 -4.74
C SER A 240 -6.79 -9.29 -4.42
N ARG A 241 -7.53 -8.39 -3.74
CA ARG A 241 -8.95 -8.57 -3.36
C ARG A 241 -9.85 -7.39 -3.64
N ALA A 242 -9.31 -6.22 -3.99
CA ALA A 242 -10.08 -5.11 -4.53
C ALA A 242 -10.22 -5.21 -6.07
N ASN A 243 -11.12 -4.41 -6.64
CA ASN A 243 -11.34 -4.32 -8.08
C ASN A 243 -10.61 -3.13 -8.71
N GLY A 244 -10.42 -2.05 -7.94
CA GLY A 244 -9.63 -0.91 -8.40
C GLY A 244 -9.11 -0.06 -7.26
N ILE A 245 -8.26 0.90 -7.62
CA ILE A 245 -7.64 1.87 -6.72
C ILE A 245 -7.89 3.29 -7.23
N LEU A 246 -8.23 4.20 -6.32
CA LEU A 246 -8.27 5.63 -6.55
C LEU A 246 -6.98 6.24 -5.99
N THR A 247 -6.11 6.70 -6.89
CA THR A 247 -4.78 7.22 -6.55
C THR A 247 -4.40 8.43 -7.41
N GLY A 248 -3.58 9.32 -6.87
CA GLY A 248 -2.98 10.43 -7.61
C GLY A 248 -1.48 10.35 -7.73
N ASP A 249 -0.92 9.23 -7.28
CA ASP A 249 0.50 8.96 -7.44
C ASP A 249 0.77 8.31 -8.79
N GLU A 250 1.24 9.15 -9.73
CA GLU A 250 1.67 8.75 -11.06
C GLU A 250 3.10 8.19 -11.09
N GLU A 251 3.86 8.35 -10.01
CA GLU A 251 5.28 7.98 -9.95
C GLU A 251 5.46 6.51 -9.52
N LEU A 252 4.70 6.04 -8.52
CA LEU A 252 4.83 4.68 -8.00
C LEU A 252 3.52 3.88 -8.03
N VAL A 253 2.46 4.33 -7.34
CA VAL A 253 1.23 3.54 -7.18
C VAL A 253 0.56 3.22 -8.53
N GLN A 254 0.35 4.20 -9.41
CA GLN A 254 -0.29 3.94 -10.71
C GLN A 254 0.53 2.98 -11.60
N PRO A 255 1.83 3.22 -11.87
CA PRO A 255 2.63 2.28 -12.66
C PRO A 255 2.68 0.88 -12.05
N LEU A 256 2.82 0.78 -10.72
CA LEU A 256 2.92 -0.50 -10.02
C LEU A 256 1.60 -1.26 -10.07
N ALA A 257 0.46 -0.60 -9.87
CA ALA A 257 -0.88 -1.19 -9.99
C ALA A 257 -1.14 -1.70 -11.41
N ARG A 258 -0.87 -0.90 -12.44
CA ARG A 258 -1.03 -1.30 -13.85
C ARG A 258 -0.10 -2.45 -14.24
N ALA A 259 1.10 -2.50 -13.67
CA ALA A 259 2.08 -3.55 -13.93
C ALA A 259 1.70 -4.88 -13.28
N ALA A 260 1.35 -4.86 -11.99
CA ALA A 260 1.07 -6.06 -11.21
C ALA A 260 -0.36 -6.58 -11.37
N PHE A 261 -1.31 -5.71 -11.70
CA PHE A 261 -2.72 -6.02 -11.78
C PHE A 261 -3.37 -5.41 -13.04
N PRO A 262 -2.97 -5.84 -14.25
CA PRO A 262 -3.44 -5.23 -15.50
C PRO A 262 -4.96 -5.33 -15.74
N GLY A 263 -5.66 -6.22 -15.03
CA GLY A 263 -7.11 -6.36 -15.08
C GLY A 263 -7.87 -5.61 -13.98
N LYS A 264 -7.20 -4.74 -13.21
CA LYS A 264 -7.81 -3.92 -12.16
C LYS A 264 -7.88 -2.47 -12.62
N ASP A 265 -8.91 -1.78 -12.14
CA ASP A 265 -9.15 -0.39 -12.53
C ASP A 265 -8.27 0.57 -11.70
N VAL A 266 -7.72 1.60 -12.33
CA VAL A 266 -6.86 2.61 -11.70
C VAL A 266 -7.41 3.98 -12.05
N PHE A 267 -8.00 4.66 -11.07
CA PHE A 267 -8.68 5.93 -11.24
C PHE A 267 -7.86 7.08 -10.67
N SER A 268 -7.91 8.23 -11.34
CA SER A 268 -7.28 9.47 -10.91
C SER A 268 -8.27 10.44 -10.27
N SER A 269 -9.57 10.26 -10.44
CA SER A 269 -10.58 11.15 -9.88
C SER A 269 -11.87 10.42 -9.52
N LEU A 270 -12.72 11.05 -8.70
CA LEU A 270 -14.02 10.48 -8.32
C LEU A 270 -14.95 10.34 -9.53
N ASP A 271 -14.88 11.27 -10.48
CA ASP A 271 -15.75 11.32 -11.66
C ASP A 271 -15.44 10.20 -12.67
N GLU A 272 -14.25 9.60 -12.59
CA GLU A 272 -13.86 8.44 -13.40
C GLU A 272 -14.43 7.12 -12.88
N VAL A 273 -14.88 7.06 -11.61
CA VAL A 273 -15.31 5.82 -10.98
C VAL A 273 -16.70 5.41 -11.52
N PRO A 274 -16.83 4.25 -12.18
CA PRO A 274 -18.09 3.85 -12.80
C PRO A 274 -19.12 3.34 -11.79
N GLU A 275 -20.38 3.33 -12.24
CA GLU A 275 -21.56 2.92 -11.46
C GLU A 275 -21.49 1.47 -10.93
N ASP A 276 -20.70 0.59 -11.53
CA ASP A 276 -20.52 -0.80 -11.07
C ASP A 276 -19.78 -0.90 -9.72
N TYR A 277 -19.14 0.18 -9.27
CA TYR A 277 -18.61 0.33 -7.91
C TYR A 277 -19.64 0.83 -6.89
N LYS A 278 -20.85 1.22 -7.31
CA LYS A 278 -21.87 1.64 -6.35
C LYS A 278 -22.31 0.51 -5.42
N CYS A 279 -22.70 0.89 -4.22
CA CYS A 279 -23.32 -0.01 -3.26
C CYS A 279 -24.66 -0.48 -3.81
N ASN A 280 -24.75 -1.75 -4.24
CA ASN A 280 -26.03 -2.38 -4.53
C ASN A 280 -26.78 -2.61 -3.20
N TRP A 281 -27.58 -1.62 -2.79
CA TRP A 281 -28.58 -1.76 -1.74
C TRP A 281 -29.83 -2.44 -2.33
N THR A 282 -29.69 -3.69 -2.77
CA THR A 282 -30.82 -4.57 -3.14
C THR A 282 -30.90 -5.72 -2.17
#